data_AF-A0A183AAU8-F1
#
_entry.id   AF-A0A183AAU8-F1
#
_cell.length_a   1.000
_cell.length_b   1.000
_cell.length_c   1.000
_cell.angle_alpha   90.00
_cell.angle_beta   90.00
_cell.angle_gamma   90.00
#
_symmetry.space_group_name_H-M   'P 1'
#
loop_
_entity.id
_entity.type
_entity.pdbx_description
1 polymer ?
#
loop_
_entity_poly.entity_id
_entity_poly.type
_entity_poly.pdbx_seq_one_letter_code
_entity_poly.pdbx_strand_id
1 'polypeptide(L)'
;MRWIPLESNPEVMNQFMHKLGIEDGWEFFDVYGLEAELLALVPKPVLAVMVLYPLSKKTEAEPLGEAVKDSSIMFIKQTIGNACGTVALLHAVTNNQDHLKFRDRSVLDQLIQTLRDLEPSERGEAMEREEVDLSVIPAVYFPLLL
;
A
#
# COMPACT_ATOMS: atom_id res chain seq x y z
N MET A 1 15.20 -10.99 1.26
CA MET A 1 15.26 -9.72 0.47
C MET A 1 14.87 -8.55 1.39
N ARG A 2 15.35 -7.33 1.15
CA ARG A 2 14.96 -6.13 1.91
C ARG A 2 14.90 -4.93 0.97
N TRP A 3 13.84 -4.13 1.06
CA TRP A 3 13.65 -2.92 0.27
C TRP A 3 14.07 -1.66 1.03
N ILE A 4 14.05 -0.52 0.34
CA ILE A 4 14.15 0.80 0.97
C ILE A 4 12.77 1.11 1.58
N PRO A 5 12.69 1.54 2.84
CA PRO A 5 11.40 1.87 3.44
C PRO A 5 10.76 3.05 2.71
N LEU A 6 9.46 2.95 2.44
CA LEU A 6 8.67 4.05 1.89
C LEU A 6 8.49 5.14 2.96
N GLU A 7 8.82 6.37 2.61
CA GLU A 7 8.58 7.52 3.49
C GLU A 7 7.07 7.76 3.66
N SER A 8 6.62 8.02 4.88
CA SER A 8 5.23 8.37 5.19
C SER A 8 4.94 9.82 4.85
N ASN A 9 4.95 10.11 3.54
CA ASN A 9 4.80 11.45 2.98
C ASN A 9 3.80 11.39 1.81
N PRO A 10 2.71 12.19 1.83
CA PRO A 10 1.71 12.19 0.77
C PRO A 10 2.28 12.40 -0.63
N GLU A 11 3.29 13.26 -0.80
CA GLU A 11 3.92 13.50 -2.11
C GLU A 11 4.56 12.23 -2.67
N VAL A 12 5.34 11.53 -1.83
CA VAL A 12 6.00 10.27 -2.21
C VAL A 12 4.96 9.19 -2.53
N MET A 13 3.91 9.10 -1.71
CA MET A 13 2.83 8.12 -1.89
C MET A 13 2.01 8.39 -3.16
N ASN A 14 1.67 9.65 -3.43
CA ASN A 14 0.93 10.04 -4.63
C ASN A 14 1.74 9.77 -5.90
N GLN A 15 3.02 10.15 -5.92
CA GLN A 15 3.90 9.84 -7.05
C GLN A 15 3.99 8.33 -7.28
N PHE A 16 4.10 7.53 -6.21
CA PHE A 16 4.14 6.08 -6.33
C PHE A 16 2.82 5.49 -6.83
N MET A 17 1.69 5.95 -6.31
CA MET A 17 0.34 5.57 -6.75
C MET A 17 0.12 5.87 -8.24
N HIS A 18 0.56 7.03 -8.72
CA HIS A 18 0.55 7.33 -10.15
C HIS A 18 1.50 6.40 -10.93
N LYS A 19 2.71 6.11 -10.46
CA LYS A 19 3.60 5.16 -11.15
C LYS A 19 3.00 3.75 -11.28
N LEU A 20 2.20 3.32 -10.30
CA LEU A 20 1.45 2.06 -10.35
C LEU A 20 0.35 2.06 -11.42
N GLY A 21 -0.06 3.24 -11.89
CA GLY A 21 -1.00 3.41 -13.00
C GLY A 21 -2.38 3.90 -12.61
N ILE A 22 -2.56 4.42 -11.39
CA ILE A 22 -3.81 5.06 -10.97
C ILE A 22 -3.88 6.46 -11.60
N GLU A 23 -5.05 6.77 -12.16
CA GLU A 23 -5.36 8.08 -12.76
C GLU A 23 -5.73 9.12 -11.69
N ASP A 24 -5.82 10.38 -12.12
CA ASP A 24 -6.17 11.50 -11.25
C ASP A 24 -7.58 11.35 -10.65
N GLY A 25 -7.76 11.88 -9.44
CA GLY A 25 -9.05 11.93 -8.74
C GLY A 25 -9.00 11.48 -7.28
N TRP A 26 -7.93 10.78 -6.89
CA TRP A 26 -7.67 10.35 -5.52
C TRP A 26 -6.23 10.64 -5.16
N GLU A 27 -6.00 11.06 -3.92
CA GLU A 27 -4.68 11.43 -3.41
C GLU A 27 -4.60 11.07 -1.92
N PHE A 28 -3.40 10.72 -1.47
CA PHE A 28 -3.01 10.74 -0.08
C PHE A 28 -2.93 12.17 0.42
N PHE A 29 -3.39 12.38 1.66
CA PHE A 29 -3.43 13.67 2.33
C PHE A 29 -3.00 13.48 3.79
N ASP A 30 -2.31 14.45 4.36
CA ASP A 30 -1.88 14.39 5.77
C ASP A 30 -3.07 14.48 6.73
N VAL A 31 -3.02 13.68 7.79
CA VAL A 31 -3.96 13.77 8.92
C VAL A 31 -3.24 14.44 10.07
N TYR A 32 -3.51 15.73 10.28
CA TYR A 32 -2.83 16.53 11.31
C TYR A 32 -3.21 16.18 12.74
N GLY A 33 -4.36 15.54 12.96
CA GLY A 33 -4.83 15.11 14.26
C GLY A 33 -6.14 14.33 14.17
N LEU A 34 -6.56 13.76 15.30
CA LEU A 34 -7.76 12.91 15.39
C LEU A 34 -8.96 13.64 15.99
N GLU A 35 -8.78 14.90 16.38
CA GLU A 35 -9.82 15.80 16.83
C GLU A 35 -10.72 16.20 15.66
N ALA A 36 -12.02 16.40 15.93
CA ALA A 36 -13.02 16.67 14.90
C ALA A 36 -12.66 17.88 14.00
N GLU A 37 -12.04 18.91 14.57
CA GLU A 37 -11.62 20.12 13.87
C GLU A 37 -10.47 19.85 12.88
N LEU A 38 -9.52 18.99 13.26
CA LEU A 38 -8.38 18.62 12.40
C LEU A 38 -8.79 17.60 11.35
N LEU A 39 -9.66 16.64 11.70
CA LEU A 39 -10.24 15.69 10.74
C LEU A 39 -11.13 16.38 9.70
N ALA A 40 -11.70 17.54 10.01
CA ALA A 40 -12.46 18.33 9.05
C ALA A 40 -11.59 18.92 7.92
N LEU A 41 -10.26 18.99 8.09
CA LEU A 41 -9.31 19.43 7.07
C LEU A 41 -9.07 18.36 5.99
N VAL A 42 -9.34 17.08 6.29
CA VAL A 42 -9.12 15.97 5.36
C VAL A 42 -10.20 16.01 4.26
N PRO A 43 -9.82 16.03 2.97
CA PRO A 43 -10.76 15.97 1.86
C PRO A 43 -11.66 14.73 1.95
N LYS A 44 -12.91 14.87 1.52
CA LYS A 44 -13.93 13.81 1.55
C LYS A 44 -14.46 13.54 0.14
N PRO A 45 -14.87 12.29 -0.17
CA PRO A 45 -14.86 11.09 0.69
C PRO A 45 -13.46 10.52 0.94
N VAL A 46 -13.33 9.63 1.94
CA VAL A 46 -12.08 8.93 2.30
C VAL A 46 -12.26 7.43 2.07
N LEU A 47 -11.34 6.80 1.34
CA LEU A 47 -11.38 5.36 1.01
C LEU A 47 -10.53 4.50 1.94
N ALA A 48 -9.40 5.04 2.40
CA ALA A 48 -8.43 4.31 3.20
C ALA A 48 -7.68 5.26 4.14
N VAL A 49 -7.19 4.71 5.24
CA VAL A 49 -6.30 5.41 6.18
C VAL A 49 -5.06 4.54 6.37
N MET A 50 -3.89 5.13 6.16
CA MET A 50 -2.60 4.48 6.43
C MET A 50 -2.01 5.08 7.71
N VAL A 51 -1.58 4.21 8.62
CA VAL A 51 -1.01 4.62 9.91
C VAL A 51 0.40 4.08 10.01
N LEU A 52 1.38 4.99 10.09
CA LEU A 52 2.73 4.65 10.48
C LEU A 52 2.83 4.71 12.01
N TYR A 53 3.24 3.60 12.63
CA TYR A 53 3.43 3.54 14.08
C TYR A 53 4.70 2.76 14.44
N PRO A 54 5.37 3.09 15.55
CA PRO A 54 6.56 2.37 15.99
C PRO A 54 6.18 1.01 16.57
N LEU A 55 6.81 -0.04 16.05
CA LEU A 55 6.69 -1.39 16.58
C LEU A 55 7.53 -1.52 17.86
N SER A 56 6.93 -2.14 18.88
CA SER A 56 7.59 -2.61 20.08
C SER A 56 7.40 -4.12 20.21
N LYS A 57 8.25 -4.80 21.01
CA LYS A 57 8.07 -6.23 21.31
C LYS A 57 6.67 -6.55 21.86
N LYS A 58 6.05 -5.60 22.56
CA LYS A 58 4.70 -5.75 23.10
C LYS A 58 3.65 -5.71 21.98
N THR A 59 3.74 -4.76 21.06
CA THR A 59 2.79 -4.61 19.96
C THR A 59 2.95 -5.70 18.90
N GLU A 60 4.12 -6.32 18.78
CA GLU A 60 4.32 -7.48 17.90
C GLU A 60 3.73 -8.77 18.47
N ALA A 61 3.71 -8.90 19.81
CA ALA A 61 3.17 -10.08 20.49
C ALA A 61 1.64 -10.09 20.57
N GLU A 62 1.00 -8.91 20.45
CA GLU A 62 -0.45 -8.75 20.49
C GLU A 62 -0.95 -8.33 19.10
N PRO A 63 -1.55 -9.24 18.32
CA PRO A 63 -2.07 -8.88 17.00
C PRO A 63 -3.14 -7.78 17.13
N LEU A 64 -3.07 -6.79 16.24
CA LEU A 64 -4.08 -5.75 16.13
C LEU A 64 -5.30 -6.32 15.42
N GLY A 65 -6.28 -6.78 16.21
CA GLY A 65 -7.57 -7.28 15.72
C GLY A 65 -7.61 -8.78 15.44
N GLU A 66 -8.68 -9.21 14.80
CA GLU A 66 -8.97 -10.61 14.48
C GLU A 66 -8.82 -10.87 12.98
N ALA A 67 -8.39 -12.09 12.64
CA ALA A 67 -8.29 -12.49 11.24
C ALA A 67 -9.70 -12.64 10.64
N VAL A 68 -10.00 -11.82 9.63
CA VAL A 68 -11.25 -11.93 8.87
C VAL A 68 -11.04 -12.90 7.71
N LYS A 69 -11.92 -13.89 7.60
CA LYS A 69 -11.95 -14.82 6.46
C LYS A 69 -12.94 -14.32 5.42
N ASP A 70 -12.53 -13.29 4.67
CA ASP A 70 -13.30 -12.76 3.55
C ASP A 70 -12.44 -12.84 2.28
N SER A 71 -12.85 -13.68 1.33
CA SER A 71 -12.15 -13.90 0.08
C SER A 71 -12.23 -12.71 -0.88
N SER A 72 -13.11 -11.73 -0.62
CA SER A 72 -13.18 -10.50 -1.40
C SER A 72 -12.04 -9.53 -1.06
N ILE A 73 -11.36 -9.71 0.07
CA ILE A 73 -10.27 -8.83 0.52
C ILE A 73 -8.96 -9.24 -0.15
N MET A 74 -8.31 -8.27 -0.80
CA MET A 74 -6.94 -8.38 -1.27
C MET A 74 -5.98 -8.17 -0.09
N PHE A 75 -5.86 -9.20 0.77
CA PHE A 75 -4.88 -9.23 1.84
C PHE A 75 -3.58 -9.89 1.35
N ILE A 76 -2.47 -9.16 1.48
CA ILE A 76 -1.12 -9.59 1.09
C ILE A 76 -0.28 -9.69 2.36
N LYS A 77 0.27 -10.87 2.65
CA LYS A 77 1.20 -11.05 3.76
C LYS A 77 2.55 -10.46 3.38
N GLN A 78 3.07 -9.55 4.20
CA GLN A 78 4.42 -9.02 4.01
C GLN A 78 5.45 -10.10 4.34
N THR A 79 6.27 -10.44 3.36
CA THR A 79 7.40 -11.39 3.51
C THR A 79 8.75 -10.70 3.25
N ILE A 80 8.73 -9.54 2.56
CA ILE A 80 9.91 -8.71 2.28
C ILE A 80 10.14 -7.67 3.39
N GLY A 81 11.38 -7.59 3.89
CA GLY A 81 11.75 -6.59 4.90
C GLY A 81 11.64 -5.16 4.35
N ASN A 82 11.16 -4.23 5.19
CA ASN A 82 10.88 -2.81 4.84
C ASN A 82 9.79 -2.57 3.78
N ALA A 83 9.08 -3.60 3.30
CA ALA A 83 8.04 -3.43 2.29
C ALA A 83 6.67 -2.96 2.87
N CYS A 84 6.58 -2.69 4.17
CA CYS A 84 5.30 -2.38 4.85
C CYS A 84 4.54 -1.22 4.21
N GLY A 85 5.22 -0.12 3.87
CA GLY A 85 4.57 1.03 3.21
C GLY A 85 4.03 0.69 1.83
N THR A 86 4.76 -0.12 1.05
CA THR A 86 4.28 -0.60 -0.25
C THR A 86 3.10 -1.56 -0.10
N VAL A 87 3.19 -2.53 0.81
CA VAL A 87 2.11 -3.48 1.07
C VAL A 87 0.84 -2.75 1.54
N ALA A 88 0.98 -1.77 2.43
CA ALA A 88 -0.14 -0.96 2.90
C ALA A 88 -0.77 -0.11 1.77
N LEU A 89 0.04 0.50 0.90
CA LEU A 89 -0.47 1.24 -0.25
C LEU A 89 -1.19 0.30 -1.23
N LEU A 90 -0.63 -0.88 -1.49
CA LEU A 90 -1.28 -1.91 -2.31
C LEU A 90 -2.61 -2.34 -1.71
N HIS A 91 -2.70 -2.56 -0.39
CA HIS A 91 -3.99 -2.84 0.26
C HIS A 91 -5.00 -1.70 0.06
N ALA A 92 -4.57 -0.44 0.22
CA ALA A 92 -5.44 0.71 0.05
C ALA A 92 -6.05 0.78 -1.37
N VAL A 93 -5.23 0.55 -2.40
CA VAL A 93 -5.69 0.68 -3.79
C VAL A 93 -6.44 -0.55 -4.30
N THR A 94 -5.95 -1.76 -3.97
CA THR A 94 -6.55 -3.01 -4.48
C THR A 94 -7.88 -3.35 -3.83
N ASN A 95 -8.17 -2.86 -2.62
CA ASN A 95 -9.47 -3.06 -1.97
C ASN A 95 -10.49 -1.97 -2.30
N ASN A 96 -10.13 -0.97 -3.13
CA ASN A 96 -10.99 0.15 -3.52
C ASN A 96 -11.11 0.29 -5.05
N GLN A 97 -10.99 -0.82 -5.78
CA GLN A 97 -10.98 -0.81 -7.25
C GLN A 97 -12.23 -0.18 -7.88
N ASP A 98 -13.39 -0.31 -7.24
CA ASP A 98 -14.66 0.26 -7.74
C ASP A 98 -14.70 1.80 -7.70
N HIS A 99 -13.78 2.43 -6.95
CA HIS A 99 -13.69 3.88 -6.81
C HIS A 99 -12.52 4.49 -7.58
N LEU A 100 -11.53 3.68 -7.96
CA LEU A 100 -10.30 4.10 -8.61
C LEU A 100 -10.38 3.90 -10.12
N LYS A 101 -9.74 4.80 -10.87
CA LYS A 101 -9.54 4.65 -12.31
C LYS A 101 -8.11 4.19 -12.57
N PHE A 102 -7.97 3.17 -13.39
CA PHE A 102 -6.68 2.57 -13.74
C PHE A 102 -6.38 2.83 -15.20
N ARG A 103 -5.13 3.16 -15.49
CA ARG A 103 -4.62 3.12 -16.85
C ARG A 103 -4.61 1.68 -17.35
N ASP A 104 -5.08 1.49 -18.58
CA ASP A 104 -5.08 0.18 -19.25
C ASP A 104 -3.69 -0.46 -19.22
N ARG A 105 -3.64 -1.75 -18.84
CA ARG A 105 -2.40 -2.55 -18.77
C ARG A 105 -1.33 -1.95 -17.85
N SER A 106 -1.75 -1.19 -16.83
CA SER A 106 -0.85 -0.68 -15.80
C SER A 106 -0.18 -1.79 -15.01
N VAL A 107 0.89 -1.43 -14.26
CA VAL A 107 1.55 -2.37 -13.35
C VAL A 107 0.57 -2.89 -12.31
N LEU A 108 -0.31 -2.03 -11.78
CA LEU A 108 -1.29 -2.44 -10.80
C LEU A 108 -2.33 -3.42 -11.35
N ASP A 109 -2.77 -3.24 -12.60
CA ASP A 109 -3.68 -4.19 -13.27
C ASP A 109 -3.02 -5.58 -13.40
N GLN A 110 -1.76 -5.64 -13.84
CA GLN A 110 -1.00 -6.89 -13.91
C GLN A 110 -0.82 -7.53 -12.53
N LEU A 111 -0.49 -6.72 -11.51
CA LEU A 111 -0.37 -7.17 -10.12
C LEU A 111 -1.68 -7.78 -9.62
N ILE A 112 -2.82 -7.12 -9.83
CA ILE A 112 -4.12 -7.63 -9.40
C ILE A 112 -4.43 -8.96 -10.10
N GLN A 113 -4.17 -9.07 -11.41
CA GLN A 113 -4.39 -10.29 -12.16
C GLN A 113 -3.53 -11.46 -11.66
N THR A 114 -2.28 -11.22 -11.29
CA THR A 114 -1.39 -12.25 -10.72
C THR A 114 -1.82 -12.68 -9.32
N LEU A 115 -2.27 -11.75 -8.48
CA LEU A 115 -2.50 -12.00 -7.05
C LEU A 115 -3.92 -12.44 -6.67
N ARG A 116 -4.93 -12.18 -7.52
CA ARG A 116 -6.36 -12.34 -7.16
C ARG A 116 -6.73 -13.74 -6.69
N ASP A 117 -6.16 -14.78 -7.29
CA ASP A 117 -6.53 -16.17 -7.02
C ASP A 117 -5.58 -16.87 -6.03
N LEU A 118 -4.62 -16.13 -5.46
CA LEU A 118 -3.64 -16.63 -4.50
C LEU A 118 -4.10 -16.39 -3.05
N GLU A 119 -3.67 -17.26 -2.14
CA GLU A 119 -3.84 -17.06 -0.70
C GLU A 119 -2.90 -15.96 -0.18
N PRO A 120 -3.19 -15.31 0.96
CA PRO A 120 -2.40 -14.16 1.43
C PRO A 120 -0.90 -14.39 1.57
N SER A 121 -0.46 -15.60 1.95
CA SER A 121 0.96 -15.93 2.03
C SER A 121 1.58 -16.09 0.64
N GLU A 122 0.87 -16.73 -0.29
CA GLU A 122 1.31 -16.92 -1.67
C GLU A 122 1.40 -15.59 -2.41
N ARG A 123 0.51 -14.64 -2.12
CA ARG A 123 0.60 -13.26 -2.65
C ARG A 123 1.92 -12.58 -2.26
N GLY A 124 2.37 -12.76 -1.02
CA GLY A 124 3.67 -12.25 -0.55
C GLY A 124 4.85 -12.93 -1.27
N GLU A 125 4.79 -14.26 -1.44
CA GLU A 125 5.81 -15.02 -2.16
C GLU A 125 5.89 -14.64 -3.65
N ALA A 126 4.76 -14.39 -4.30
CA ALA A 126 4.73 -13.95 -5.70
C ALA A 126 5.43 -12.59 -5.88
N MET A 127 5.27 -11.67 -4.91
CA MET A 127 6.00 -10.40 -4.89
C MET A 127 7.50 -10.59 -4.68
N GLU A 128 7.94 -11.61 -3.92
CA GLU A 128 9.36 -11.92 -3.72
C GLU A 128 10.06 -12.47 -4.95
N ARG A 129 9.33 -13.25 -5.75
CA ARG A 129 9.85 -13.90 -6.95
C ARG A 129 9.86 -12.97 -8.17
N GLU A 130 9.43 -11.72 -8.01
CA GLU A 130 9.28 -10.74 -9.10
C GLU A 130 8.42 -11.29 -10.24
N GLU A 131 7.41 -12.11 -9.91
CA GLU A 131 6.38 -12.60 -10.87
C GLU A 131 5.45 -11.46 -11.33
N VAL A 132 5.63 -10.27 -10.76
CA VAL A 132 5.01 -8.99 -11.13
C VAL A 132 6.12 -8.01 -11.46
N ASP A 133 5.95 -7.16 -12.48
CA ASP A 133 6.90 -6.08 -12.77
C ASP A 133 6.90 -5.05 -11.63
N LEU A 134 7.85 -5.20 -10.70
CA LEU A 134 8.00 -4.33 -9.54
C LEU A 134 8.94 -3.15 -9.80
N SER A 135 9.34 -2.88 -11.06
CA SER A 135 10.29 -1.79 -11.40
C SER A 135 9.78 -0.39 -11.01
N VAL A 136 8.47 -0.23 -10.85
CA VAL A 136 7.81 1.00 -10.40
C VAL A 136 7.67 1.11 -8.88
N ILE A 137 7.82 -0.01 -8.16
CA ILE A 137 7.95 0.03 -6.70
C ILE A 137 9.22 0.83 -6.42
N PRO A 138 9.24 1.71 -5.40
CA PRO A 138 10.45 2.40 -4.97
C PRO A 138 11.48 1.39 -4.45
N ALA A 139 12.13 0.71 -5.38
CA ALA A 139 13.23 -0.20 -5.21
C ALA A 139 14.41 0.45 -5.92
N VAL A 140 15.39 0.85 -5.11
CA VAL A 140 16.78 0.95 -5.55
C VAL A 140 17.04 1.99 -6.65
N TYR A 141 16.88 3.29 -6.39
CA TYR A 141 17.66 4.41 -6.98
C TYR A 141 16.94 5.75 -6.63
N PHE A 142 16.95 6.12 -5.35
CA PHE A 142 17.14 7.53 -5.03
C PHE A 142 18.62 7.66 -4.72
N PRO A 143 19.48 8.14 -5.63
CA PRO A 143 20.79 8.58 -5.21
C PRO A 143 20.56 9.65 -4.15
N LEU A 144 21.24 9.50 -3.02
CA LEU A 144 21.39 10.52 -1.99
C LEU A 144 21.46 11.91 -2.63
N LEU A 145 20.45 12.74 -2.39
CA LEU A 145 20.62 14.18 -2.36
C LEU A 145 20.46 14.58 -0.90
N LEU A 146 21.55 14.36 -0.16
CA LEU A 146 22.02 15.31 0.84
C LEU A 146 22.72 16.45 0.10
#